data_AF-A0A060CLA8-F1
#
_entry.id   AF-A0A060CLA8-F1
#
_cell.length_a   1.000
_cell.length_b   1.000
_cell.length_c   1.000
_cell.angle_alpha   90.00
_cell.angle_beta   90.00
_cell.angle_gamma   90.00
#
_symmetry.space_group_name_H-M   'P 1'
#
loop_
_entity.id
_entity.type
_entity.pdbx_description
1 polymer ?
#
loop_
_entity_poly.entity_id
_entity_poly.type
_entity_poly.pdbx_seq_one_letter_code
_entity_poly.pdbx_strand_id
1 'polypeptide(L)'
;MGIHGASGAEYEWPWFGKLVGARFESHPPELQRATIIVQQPGSPLTEGLPEVWEHTEEWYNFKEISSDIQVLATVNESTYKGGKHGDNHPIFWYHSFDGGRSFYTALGHEPSVYTDPVFRKHILLGLQYVINGLPFTEHQTQYPAKEGFVKNYLPVV
;
A
#
# COMPACT_ATOMS: atom_id res chain seq x y z
N MET A 1 -5.55 -6.96 0.38
CA MET A 1 -5.19 -5.85 -0.54
C MET A 1 -5.95 -4.61 -0.11
N GLY A 2 -5.26 -3.50 0.12
CA GLY A 2 -5.85 -2.20 0.42
C GLY A 2 -5.55 -1.18 -0.67
N ILE A 3 -6.47 -0.27 -0.92
CA ILE A 3 -6.36 0.79 -1.93
C ILE A 3 -6.72 2.11 -1.25
N HIS A 4 -5.88 3.12 -1.42
CA HIS A 4 -6.08 4.51 -1.02
C HIS A 4 -6.62 4.64 0.42
N GLY A 5 -7.89 5.05 0.58
CA GLY A 5 -8.54 5.27 1.87
C GLY A 5 -8.56 4.08 2.82
N ALA A 6 -8.20 2.86 2.37
CA ALA A 6 -8.06 1.69 3.22
C ALA A 6 -7.08 1.90 4.40
N SER A 7 -6.03 2.71 4.24
CA SER A 7 -5.09 3.03 5.34
C SER A 7 -5.66 3.97 6.40
N GLY A 8 -6.80 4.61 6.11
CA GLY A 8 -7.54 5.46 7.03
C GLY A 8 -8.65 4.73 7.79
N ALA A 9 -8.71 3.40 7.71
CA ALA A 9 -9.72 2.61 8.42
C ALA A 9 -9.21 2.09 9.77
N GLU A 10 -10.17 1.80 10.67
CA GLU A 10 -9.96 0.98 11.87
C GLU A 10 -8.77 1.42 12.75
N TYR A 11 -8.66 2.72 13.06
CA TYR A 11 -7.58 3.29 13.89
C TYR A 11 -7.45 2.61 15.26
N GLU A 12 -8.59 2.30 15.88
CA GLU A 12 -8.65 1.65 17.20
C GLU A 12 -8.39 0.15 17.16
N TRP A 13 -8.08 -0.42 15.99
CA TRP A 13 -7.76 -1.84 15.84
C TRP A 13 -6.28 -2.04 15.50
N PRO A 14 -5.41 -2.30 16.49
CA PRO A 14 -3.97 -2.43 16.28
C PRO A 14 -3.59 -3.49 15.23
N TRP A 15 -4.34 -4.59 15.18
CA TRP A 15 -4.11 -5.64 14.20
C TRP A 15 -4.31 -5.13 12.76
N PHE A 16 -5.32 -4.28 12.51
CA PHE A 16 -5.54 -3.71 11.18
C PHE A 16 -4.41 -2.75 10.77
N GLY A 17 -3.90 -1.94 11.71
CA GLY A 17 -2.74 -1.08 11.47
C GLY A 17 -1.52 -1.90 11.03
N LYS A 18 -1.27 -3.03 11.70
CA LYS A 18 -0.21 -3.96 11.31
C LYS A 18 -0.50 -4.66 9.97
N LEU A 19 -1.76 -5.01 9.68
CA LEU A 19 -2.15 -5.60 8.39
C LEU A 19 -1.83 -4.65 7.22
N VAL A 20 -2.25 -3.38 7.32
CA VAL A 20 -2.02 -2.38 6.27
C VAL A 20 -0.55 -2.00 6.20
N GLY A 21 0.16 -1.95 7.34
CA GLY A 21 1.60 -1.69 7.41
C GLY A 21 1.98 -0.22 7.53
N ALA A 22 1.07 0.71 7.27
CA ALA A 22 1.18 2.13 7.60
C ALA A 22 -0.23 2.74 7.71
N ARG A 23 -0.40 3.75 8.56
CA ARG A 23 -1.68 4.43 8.76
C ARG A 23 -1.69 5.81 8.12
N PHE A 24 -2.82 6.19 7.55
CA PHE A 24 -3.03 7.56 7.10
C PHE A 24 -2.78 8.56 8.25
N GLU A 25 -2.05 9.63 7.93
CA GLU A 25 -1.83 10.76 8.84
C GLU A 25 -2.46 12.04 8.30
N SER A 26 -2.17 12.39 7.04
CA SER A 26 -2.61 13.64 6.41
C SER A 26 -2.33 13.60 4.91
N HIS A 27 -2.78 14.59 4.15
CA HIS A 27 -2.33 14.86 2.78
C HIS A 27 -2.42 16.38 2.53
N PRO A 28 -1.75 16.93 1.49
CA PRO A 28 -1.98 18.29 1.04
C PRO A 28 -3.44 18.51 0.60
N PRO A 29 -4.00 19.72 0.70
CA PRO A 29 -5.42 19.97 0.43
C PRO A 29 -5.84 19.80 -1.03
N GLU A 30 -4.88 19.81 -1.96
CA GLU A 30 -5.12 19.75 -3.40
C GLU A 30 -4.49 18.50 -3.99
N LEU A 31 -5.13 17.95 -5.03
CA LEU A 31 -4.51 16.96 -5.90
C LEU A 31 -3.30 17.58 -6.59
N GLN A 32 -2.16 16.92 -6.51
CA GLN A 32 -0.91 17.43 -7.08
C GLN A 32 -0.30 16.42 -8.02
N ARG A 33 0.26 16.92 -9.12
CA ARG A 33 1.09 16.11 -10.00
C ARG A 33 2.47 15.90 -9.35
N ALA A 34 2.94 14.66 -9.29
CA ALA A 34 4.25 14.32 -8.77
C ALA A 34 4.85 13.12 -9.52
N THR A 35 6.16 12.96 -9.37
CA THR A 35 6.90 11.83 -9.92
C THR A 35 6.85 10.62 -8.99
N ILE A 36 6.43 9.48 -9.52
CA ILE A 36 6.55 8.16 -8.89
C ILE A 36 7.84 7.49 -9.37
N ILE A 37 8.55 6.83 -8.45
CA ILE A 37 9.79 6.10 -8.69
C ILE A 37 9.65 4.66 -8.19
N VAL A 38 9.80 3.68 -9.09
CA VAL A 38 9.81 2.25 -8.76
C VAL A 38 11.15 1.87 -8.17
N GLN A 39 11.11 1.21 -7.01
CA GLN A 39 12.31 0.84 -6.26
C GLN A 39 12.91 -0.49 -6.72
N GLN A 40 12.11 -1.38 -7.31
CA GLN A 40 12.55 -2.69 -7.80
C GLN A 40 12.05 -2.96 -9.22
N PRO A 41 12.54 -2.26 -10.27
CA PRO A 41 12.10 -2.48 -11.63
C PRO A 41 12.25 -3.94 -12.09
N GLY A 42 11.23 -4.47 -12.77
CA GLY A 42 11.25 -5.83 -13.32
C GLY A 42 11.02 -6.94 -12.30
N SER A 43 10.78 -6.62 -11.01
CA SER A 43 10.33 -7.62 -10.04
C SER A 43 8.93 -8.15 -10.40
N PRO A 44 8.50 -9.32 -9.91
CA PRO A 44 7.16 -9.83 -10.18
C PRO A 44 6.02 -8.88 -9.78
N LEU A 45 6.25 -7.96 -8.85
CA LEU A 45 5.26 -6.98 -8.38
C LEU A 45 5.31 -5.63 -9.11
N THR A 46 6.27 -5.44 -10.01
CA THR A 46 6.48 -4.20 -10.77
C THR A 46 6.76 -4.46 -12.25
N GLU A 47 6.59 -5.71 -12.69
CA GLU A 47 6.95 -6.16 -14.03
C GLU A 47 6.21 -5.32 -15.08
N GLY A 48 6.97 -4.62 -15.92
CA GLY A 48 6.44 -3.75 -16.98
C GLY A 48 5.54 -2.62 -16.48
N LEU A 49 5.71 -2.17 -15.24
CA LEU A 49 5.39 -0.79 -14.85
C LEU A 49 6.53 0.14 -15.35
N PRO A 50 6.25 1.42 -15.65
CA PRO A 50 7.31 2.39 -15.89
C PRO A 50 8.19 2.52 -14.65
N GLU A 51 9.51 2.67 -14.83
CA GLU A 51 10.42 2.89 -13.69
C GLU A 51 10.17 4.24 -13.01
N VAL A 52 9.83 5.24 -13.81
CA VAL A 52 9.52 6.60 -13.39
C VAL A 52 8.34 7.10 -14.21
N TRP A 53 7.32 7.67 -13.56
CA TRP A 53 6.23 8.34 -14.27
C TRP A 53 5.58 9.44 -13.44
N GLU A 54 4.87 10.33 -14.12
CA GLU A 54 4.09 11.39 -13.51
C GLU A 54 2.66 10.93 -13.23
N HIS A 55 2.15 11.26 -12.06
CA HIS A 55 0.77 10.97 -11.69
C HIS A 55 0.18 12.12 -10.88
N THR A 56 -1.14 12.31 -10.93
CA THR A 56 -1.84 13.30 -10.10
C THR A 56 -2.61 12.56 -9.02
N GLU A 57 -2.36 12.88 -7.76
CA GLU A 57 -2.98 12.19 -6.63
C GLU A 57 -3.11 13.09 -5.38
N GLU A 58 -3.96 12.66 -4.45
CA GLU A 58 -4.01 13.06 -3.06
C GLU A 58 -2.89 12.33 -2.28
N TRP A 59 -1.67 12.88 -2.30
CA TRP A 59 -0.49 12.21 -1.73
C TRP A 59 -0.57 12.05 -0.20
N TYR A 60 -0.88 10.82 0.25
CA TYR A 60 -1.00 10.48 1.67
C TYR A 60 0.35 10.49 2.37
N ASN A 61 0.44 11.28 3.43
CA ASN A 61 1.42 11.12 4.49
C ASN A 61 0.97 10.02 5.45
N PHE A 62 1.92 9.33 6.05
CA PHE A 62 1.69 8.13 6.85
C PHE A 62 2.35 8.26 8.22
N LYS A 63 1.75 7.60 9.19
CA LYS A 63 2.33 7.36 10.52
C LYS A 63 2.42 5.85 10.75
N GLU A 64 3.20 5.45 11.74
CA GLU A 64 3.32 4.03 12.13
C GLU A 64 3.74 3.13 10.94
N ILE A 65 4.63 3.62 10.08
CA ILE A 65 5.17 2.84 8.97
C ILE A 65 5.98 1.68 9.56
N SER A 66 5.53 0.45 9.32
CA SER A 66 6.21 -0.75 9.77
C SER A 66 7.53 -0.95 9.03
N SER A 67 8.57 -1.39 9.73
CA SER A 67 9.84 -1.81 9.14
C SER A 67 9.75 -3.08 8.30
N ASP A 68 8.64 -3.82 8.43
CA ASP A 68 8.45 -5.10 7.74
C ASP A 68 7.95 -4.93 6.30
N ILE A 69 7.43 -3.74 5.96
CA ILE A 69 6.93 -3.46 4.61
C ILE A 69 8.08 -3.47 3.60
N GLN A 70 7.82 -4.07 2.45
CA GLN A 70 8.70 -4.04 1.29
C GLN A 70 8.16 -2.99 0.32
N VAL A 71 8.87 -1.87 0.23
CA VAL A 71 8.47 -0.72 -0.62
C VAL A 71 8.73 -1.05 -2.09
N LEU A 72 7.70 -0.89 -2.92
CA LEU A 72 7.75 -1.12 -4.37
C LEU A 72 7.91 0.19 -5.15
N ALA A 73 7.35 1.29 -4.65
CA ALA A 73 7.53 2.61 -5.22
C ALA A 73 7.42 3.71 -4.17
N THR A 74 8.07 4.83 -4.47
CA THR A 74 7.98 6.07 -3.71
C THR A 74 7.45 7.21 -4.56
N VAL A 75 6.94 8.26 -3.93
CA VAL A 75 6.69 9.55 -4.59
C VAL A 75 7.83 10.51 -4.28
N ASN A 76 8.30 11.26 -5.28
CA ASN A 76 9.36 12.24 -5.10
C ASN A 76 8.79 13.56 -4.55
N GLU A 77 9.03 13.81 -3.27
CA GLU A 77 8.58 15.04 -2.60
C GLU A 77 9.20 16.34 -3.15
N SER A 78 10.27 16.27 -3.95
CA SER A 78 10.80 17.47 -4.63
C SER A 78 9.87 17.99 -5.73
N THR A 79 8.90 17.18 -6.16
CA THR A 79 8.03 17.47 -7.32
C THR A 79 6.63 17.94 -6.95
N TYR A 80 6.29 17.93 -5.66
CA TYR A 80 5.05 18.49 -5.13
C TYR A 80 5.28 19.13 -3.76
N LYS A 81 4.24 19.61 -3.08
CA LYS A 81 4.34 20.24 -1.75
C LYS A 81 3.50 19.51 -0.71
N GLY A 82 4.01 19.48 0.53
CA GLY A 82 3.31 18.95 1.70
C GLY A 82 3.54 17.46 2.00
N GLY A 83 4.52 16.83 1.35
CA GLY A 83 5.10 15.56 1.80
C GLY A 83 5.80 15.69 3.15
N LYS A 84 5.95 14.56 3.85
CA LYS A 84 6.48 14.47 5.22
C LYS A 84 7.48 13.33 5.43
N HIS A 85 7.90 12.66 4.37
CA HIS A 85 8.76 11.47 4.40
C HIS A 85 10.11 11.69 3.71
N GLY A 86 10.36 12.88 3.16
CA GLY A 86 11.61 13.22 2.50
C GLY A 86 11.87 12.31 1.30
N ASP A 87 13.10 11.80 1.19
CA ASP A 87 13.53 11.02 0.02
C ASP A 87 12.86 9.62 -0.08
N ASN A 88 12.20 9.16 0.99
CA ASN A 88 11.68 7.81 1.10
C ASN A 88 10.17 7.78 1.39
N HIS A 89 9.36 8.54 0.65
CA HIS A 89 7.89 8.52 0.79
C HIS A 89 7.28 7.26 0.16
N PRO A 90 6.91 6.21 0.92
CA PRO A 90 6.37 4.99 0.32
C PRO A 90 4.95 5.21 -0.17
N ILE A 91 4.63 4.72 -1.37
CA ILE A 91 3.26 4.76 -1.90
C ILE A 91 2.74 3.36 -2.26
N PHE A 92 3.61 2.41 -2.56
CA PHE A 92 3.27 1.00 -2.81
C PHE A 92 4.13 0.11 -1.93
N TRP A 93 3.50 -0.88 -1.30
CA TRP A 93 4.25 -1.86 -0.54
C TRP A 93 3.49 -3.17 -0.38
N TYR A 94 4.24 -4.19 0.02
CA TYR A 94 3.72 -5.50 0.38
C TYR A 94 4.47 -6.06 1.58
N HIS A 95 3.86 -7.02 2.27
CA HIS A 95 4.53 -7.83 3.30
C HIS A 95 3.70 -9.08 3.63
N SER A 96 4.36 -10.05 4.25
CA SER A 96 3.64 -11.16 4.87
C SER A 96 3.14 -10.70 6.23
N PHE A 97 1.89 -11.03 6.56
CA PHE A 97 1.31 -10.65 7.83
C PHE A 97 0.32 -11.71 8.31
N ASP A 98 0.54 -12.22 9.52
CA ASP A 98 -0.34 -13.14 10.23
C ASP A 98 -0.79 -14.37 9.40
N GLY A 99 0.20 -15.04 8.79
CA GLY A 99 -0.02 -16.19 7.90
C GLY A 99 -0.54 -15.85 6.50
N GLY A 100 -0.87 -14.58 6.25
CA GLY A 100 -1.33 -14.07 4.96
C GLY A 100 -0.33 -13.18 4.24
N ARG A 101 -0.79 -12.59 3.13
CA ARG A 101 -0.05 -11.65 2.30
C ARG A 101 -0.85 -10.36 2.17
N SER A 102 -0.22 -9.24 2.51
CA SER A 102 -0.81 -7.92 2.41
C SER A 102 -0.09 -7.09 1.36
N PHE A 103 -0.88 -6.33 0.62
CA PHE A 103 -0.46 -5.42 -0.43
C PHE A 103 -1.29 -4.15 -0.27
N TYR A 104 -0.64 -3.00 -0.36
CA TYR A 104 -1.29 -1.71 -0.29
C TYR A 104 -0.78 -0.76 -1.36
N THR A 105 -1.69 0.08 -1.86
CA THR A 105 -1.38 1.20 -2.73
C THR A 105 -2.02 2.48 -2.22
N ALA A 106 -1.25 3.57 -2.18
CA ALA A 106 -1.74 4.90 -1.85
C ALA A 106 -2.49 5.56 -3.02
N LEU A 107 -2.28 5.08 -4.25
CA LEU A 107 -3.04 5.53 -5.41
C LEU A 107 -4.48 5.01 -5.37
N GLY A 108 -5.42 5.76 -5.95
CA GLY A 108 -6.79 5.32 -6.17
C GLY A 108 -7.89 6.33 -5.85
N HIS A 109 -7.56 7.61 -5.60
CA HIS A 109 -8.55 8.65 -5.26
C HIS A 109 -9.51 8.91 -6.43
N GLU A 110 -8.94 9.23 -7.59
CA GLU A 110 -9.70 9.66 -8.76
C GLU A 110 -10.31 8.46 -9.50
N PRO A 111 -11.63 8.45 -9.79
CA PRO A 111 -12.25 7.35 -10.54
C PRO A 111 -11.61 7.08 -11.91
N SER A 112 -11.04 8.11 -12.54
CA SER A 112 -10.38 8.01 -13.84
C SER A 112 -9.16 7.09 -13.82
N VAL A 113 -8.47 6.94 -12.67
CA VAL A 113 -7.27 6.10 -12.55
C VAL A 113 -7.57 4.62 -12.78
N TYR A 114 -8.80 4.19 -12.54
CA TYR A 114 -9.24 2.81 -12.80
C TYR A 114 -9.41 2.48 -14.28
N THR A 115 -9.16 3.45 -15.18
CA THR A 115 -9.02 3.22 -16.64
C THR A 115 -7.58 3.29 -17.12
N ASP A 116 -6.65 3.77 -16.28
CA ASP A 116 -5.23 3.84 -16.59
C ASP A 116 -4.62 2.42 -16.69
N PRO A 117 -3.98 2.05 -17.81
CA PRO A 117 -3.36 0.73 -17.97
C PRO A 117 -2.24 0.45 -16.97
N VAL A 118 -1.47 1.45 -16.55
CA VAL A 118 -0.39 1.30 -15.55
C VAL A 118 -1.00 0.97 -14.19
N PHE A 119 -2.02 1.71 -13.76
CA PHE A 119 -2.68 1.45 -12.50
C PHE A 119 -3.41 0.10 -12.49
N ARG A 120 -4.13 -0.25 -13.56
CA ARG A 120 -4.77 -1.57 -13.70
C ARG A 120 -3.77 -2.71 -13.58
N LYS A 121 -2.61 -2.57 -14.23
CA LYS A 121 -1.55 -3.56 -14.16
C LYS A 121 -0.98 -3.67 -12.74
N HIS A 122 -0.69 -2.56 -12.09
CA HIS A 122 -0.25 -2.51 -10.69
C HIS A 122 -1.22 -3.24 -9.74
N ILE A 123 -2.51 -2.94 -9.85
CA ILE A 123 -3.56 -3.60 -9.05
C ILE A 123 -3.63 -5.10 -9.35
N LEU A 124 -3.51 -5.50 -10.63
CA LEU A 124 -3.50 -6.91 -11.02
C LEU A 124 -2.30 -7.66 -10.42
N LEU A 125 -1.10 -7.08 -10.45
CA LEU A 125 0.10 -7.68 -9.86
C LEU A 125 -0.06 -7.83 -8.33
N GLY A 126 -0.58 -6.80 -7.65
CA GLY A 126 -0.88 -6.87 -6.22
C GLY A 126 -1.93 -7.93 -5.87
N LEU A 127 -2.98 -8.04 -6.69
CA LEU A 127 -4.02 -9.07 -6.53
C LEU A 127 -3.46 -10.48 -6.73
N GLN A 128 -2.64 -10.68 -7.76
CA GLN A 128 -1.97 -11.95 -8.02
C GLN A 128 -1.06 -12.34 -6.85
N TYR A 129 -0.32 -11.39 -6.27
CA TYR A 129 0.51 -11.65 -5.09
C TYR A 129 -0.31 -12.07 -3.87
N VAL A 130 -1.41 -11.38 -3.54
CA VAL A 130 -2.19 -11.77 -2.35
C VAL A 130 -2.84 -13.15 -2.52
N ILE A 131 -3.21 -13.53 -3.76
CA ILE A 131 -3.79 -14.86 -4.05
C ILE A 131 -2.70 -15.96 -4.12
N ASN A 132 -1.65 -15.75 -4.90
CA ASN A 132 -0.70 -16.80 -5.30
C ASN A 132 0.68 -16.72 -4.61
N GLY A 133 1.05 -15.57 -4.05
CA GLY A 133 2.42 -15.29 -3.60
C GLY A 133 3.33 -14.85 -4.75
N LEU A 134 4.63 -14.71 -4.46
CA LEU A 134 5.64 -14.44 -5.48
C LEU A 134 5.98 -15.75 -6.22
N PRO A 135 6.27 -15.70 -7.54
CA PRO A 135 6.82 -16.85 -8.22
C PRO A 135 8.14 -17.25 -7.53
N PHE A 136 8.24 -18.52 -7.13
CA PHE A 136 9.34 -19.16 -6.39
C PHE A 136 9.34 -19.12 -4.84
N THR A 137 8.30 -18.64 -4.17
CA THR A 137 8.14 -18.93 -2.74
C THR A 137 7.36 -20.21 -2.51
N GLU A 138 8.04 -21.32 -2.16
CA GLU A 138 7.41 -22.40 -1.41
C GLU A 138 6.83 -21.80 -0.13
N HIS A 139 5.50 -21.65 -0.06
CA HIS A 139 4.86 -21.18 1.15
C HIS A 139 4.48 -22.36 2.04
N GLN A 140 5.04 -22.41 3.25
CA GLN A 140 4.35 -23.06 4.37
C GLN A 140 3.13 -22.21 4.70
N THR A 141 1.94 -22.70 4.36
CA THR A 141 0.69 -22.07 4.82
C THR A 141 0.55 -22.34 6.31
N GLN A 142 0.87 -21.35 7.16
CA GLN A 142 0.38 -21.35 8.53
C GLN A 142 -1.02 -20.76 8.53
N TYR A 143 -2.00 -21.60 8.84
CA TYR A 143 -3.35 -21.13 9.11
C TYR A 143 -3.32 -20.22 10.34
N PRO A 144 -4.07 -19.10 10.36
CA PRO A 144 -4.29 -18.35 11.59
C PRO A 144 -4.87 -19.28 12.66
N ALA A 145 -4.66 -18.95 13.93
CA ALA A 145 -5.23 -19.70 15.04
C ALA A 145 -6.74 -19.92 14.82
N LYS A 146 -7.25 -21.11 15.19
CA LYS A 146 -8.66 -21.51 14.95
C LYS A 146 -9.70 -20.57 15.58
N GLU A 147 -9.28 -19.71 16.49
CA GLU A 147 -10.08 -18.61 17.01
C GLU A 147 -10.06 -17.50 15.95
N GLY A 148 -11.07 -17.47 15.07
CA GLY A 148 -11.17 -16.49 14.00
C GLY A 148 -11.03 -15.03 14.48
N PHE A 149 -10.79 -14.11 13.55
CA PHE A 149 -10.57 -12.69 13.85
C PHE A 149 -11.78 -12.05 14.54
N VAL A 150 -11.74 -11.91 15.87
CA VAL A 150 -12.80 -11.23 16.63
C VAL A 150 -12.38 -9.79 16.89
N LYS A 151 -13.12 -8.84 16.30
CA LYS A 151 -13.11 -7.45 16.74
C LYS A 151 -13.97 -7.36 18.01
N ASN A 152 -13.33 -7.37 19.17
CA ASN A 152 -14.02 -7.18 20.44
C ASN A 152 -14.37 -5.69 20.58
N TYR A 153 -15.63 -5.33 20.34
CA TYR A 153 -16.15 -4.02 20.72
C TYR A 153 -16.20 -3.97 22.25
N LEU A 154 -15.44 -3.06 22.87
CA LEU A 154 -15.65 -2.74 24.28
C LEU A 154 -17.08 -2.17 24.43
N PRO A 155 -17.86 -2.60 25.45
CA PRO A 155 -19.17 -2.03 25.67
C PRO A 155 -19.03 -0.53 25.90
N VAL A 156 -19.80 0.25 25.15
CA VAL A 156 -19.95 1.69 25.39
C VAL A 156 -20.53 1.85 26.79
N VAL A 157 -19.76 2.46 27.69
CA VAL A 157 -20.18 2.81 29.05
C VAL A 157 -20.86 4.18 29.02
#